data_AF-A0A256ZVQ6-F1
#
_entry.id   AF-A0A256ZVQ6-F1
#
_cell.length_a   1.000
_cell.length_b   1.000
_cell.length_c   1.000
_cell.angle_alpha   90.00
_cell.angle_beta   90.00
_cell.angle_gamma   90.00
#
_symmetry.space_group_name_H-M   'P 1'
#
loop_
_entity.id
_entity.type
_entity.pdbx_description
1 polymer ?
#
loop_
_entity_poly.entity_id
_entity_poly.type
_entity_poly.pdbx_seq_one_letter_code
_entity_poly.pdbx_strand_id
1 'polypeptide(L)' 'MGKEVVFIVLYGIIGFLLAFGGLMISSQFNTGYYGGTLIVQLLGVIGGFFSFFVGFHLLMVALISLLRRKR' A
#
# COMPACT_ATOMS: atom_id res chain seq x y z
N MET A 1 23.17 -8.85 -12.65
CA MET A 1 21.96 -8.20 -12.11
C MET A 1 22.31 -7.64 -10.74
N GLY A 2 22.68 -6.36 -10.69
CA GLY A 2 23.30 -5.72 -9.53
C GLY A 2 22.30 -5.49 -8.40
N LYS A 3 22.79 -5.50 -7.16
CA LYS A 3 22.06 -5.36 -5.88
C LYS A 3 20.93 -4.31 -5.87
N GLU A 4 21.04 -3.26 -6.68
CA GLU A 4 20.03 -2.22 -6.86
C GLU A 4 18.67 -2.74 -7.34
N VAL A 5 18.65 -3.74 -8.25
CA VAL A 5 17.38 -4.34 -8.72
C VAL A 5 16.68 -5.04 -7.56
N VAL A 6 17.45 -5.69 -6.68
CA VAL A 6 16.92 -6.35 -5.48
C VAL A 6 16.31 -5.33 -4.53
N PHE A 7 16.94 -4.17 -4.32
CA PHE A 7 16.38 -3.09 -3.51
C PHE A 7 15.09 -2.52 -4.11
N ILE A 8 15.02 -2.31 -5.43
CA ILE A 8 13.81 -1.83 -6.09
C ILE A 8 12.67 -2.84 -5.96
N VAL A 9 12.96 -4.13 -6.12
CA VAL A 9 11.96 -5.21 -5.95
C VAL A 9 11.46 -5.28 -4.50
N LEU A 10 12.36 -5.20 -3.52
CA LEU A 10 11.99 -5.13 -2.10
C LEU A 10 11.09 -3.92 -1.80
N TYR A 11 11.42 -2.76 -2.35
CA TYR A 11 10.61 -1.56 -2.23
C TYR A 11 9.22 -1.72 -2.84
N GLY A 12 9.14 -2.38 -4.00
CA GLY A 12 7.89 -2.76 -4.64
C GLY A 12 7.06 -3.73 -3.81
N ILE A 13 7.68 -4.74 -3.19
CA ILE A 13 7.01 -5.70 -2.30
C ILE A 13 6.44 -4.96 -1.08
N ILE A 14 7.23 -4.10 -0.44
CA ILE A 14 6.77 -3.30 0.71
C ILE A 14 5.60 -2.40 0.30
N GLY A 15 5.72 -1.71 -0.83
CA GLY A 15 4.65 -0.88 -1.38
C GLY A 15 3.37 -1.68 -1.64
N PHE A 16 3.50 -2.86 -2.26
CA PHE A 16 2.37 -3.75 -2.53
C PHE A 16 1.69 -4.24 -1.25
N LEU A 17 2.47 -4.70 -0.26
CA LEU A 17 1.93 -5.17 1.03
C LEU A 17 1.22 -4.04 1.77
N LEU A 18 1.79 -2.84 1.78
CA LEU A 18 1.17 -1.67 2.39
C LEU A 18 -0.12 -1.27 1.66
N ALA A 19 -0.10 -1.32 0.32
CA ALA A 19 -1.27 -1.02 -0.50
C ALA A 19 -2.41 -2.00 -0.20
N PHE A 20 -2.13 -3.30 -0.34
CA PHE A 20 -3.10 -4.36 -0.16
C PHE A 20 -3.61 -4.41 1.29
N GLY A 21 -2.71 -4.29 2.28
CA GLY A 21 -3.06 -4.23 3.69
C GLY A 21 -3.93 -3.02 4.02
N GLY A 22 -3.61 -1.84 3.48
CA GLY A 22 -4.41 -0.62 3.65
C GLY A 22 -5.82 -0.78 3.09
N LEU A 23 -5.95 -1.38 1.89
CA LEU A 23 -7.24 -1.64 1.26
C LEU A 23 -8.07 -2.67 2.04
N MET A 24 -7.43 -3.75 2.53
CA MET A 24 -8.08 -4.73 3.40
C MET A 24 -8.58 -4.09 4.70
N ILE A 25 -7.74 -3.32 5.40
CA ILE A 25 -8.12 -2.65 6.65
C ILE A 25 -9.28 -1.69 6.40
N SER A 26 -9.17 -0.84 5.38
CA SER A 26 -10.24 0.08 5.00
C SER A 26 -11.55 -0.66 4.73
N SER A 27 -11.49 -1.76 3.97
CA SER A 27 -12.67 -2.58 3.65
C SER A 27 -13.31 -3.16 4.91
N GLN A 28 -12.53 -3.67 5.86
CA GLN A 28 -13.04 -4.26 7.10
C GLN A 28 -13.67 -3.21 8.04
N PHE A 29 -13.12 -2.00 8.11
CA PHE A 29 -13.77 -0.91 8.84
C PHE A 29 -15.04 -0.42 8.14
N ASN A 30 -15.05 -0.38 6.80
CA ASN A 30 -16.22 0.05 6.03
C ASN A 30 -17.39 -0.95 6.08
N THR A 31 -17.10 -2.25 6.17
CA THR A 31 -18.15 -3.28 6.36
C THR A 31 -18.65 -3.37 7.80
N GLY A 32 -18.10 -2.55 8.71
CA GLY A 32 -18.45 -2.55 10.13
C GLY A 32 -17.88 -3.72 10.91
N TYR A 33 -16.93 -4.48 10.36
CA TYR A 33 -16.26 -5.59 11.04
C TYR A 33 -15.34 -5.09 12.17
N TYR A 34 -14.70 -3.93 11.97
CA TYR A 34 -13.92 -3.23 13.00
C TYR A 34 -14.55 -1.87 13.35
N GLY A 35 -14.35 -1.43 14.60
CA GLY A 35 -14.81 -0.13 15.09
C GLY A 35 -16.24 -0.16 15.63
N GLY A 36 -16.38 -0.22 16.95
CA GLY A 36 -17.68 -0.25 17.63
C GLY A 36 -18.45 1.08 17.60
N THR A 37 -17.86 2.15 17.04
CA THR A 37 -18.49 3.45 16.87
C THR A 37 -18.21 3.99 15.47
N LEU A 38 -19.12 4.85 14.98
CA LEU A 38 -19.02 5.47 13.65
C LEU A 38 -17.72 6.28 13.45
N ILE A 39 -17.23 6.90 14.52
CA ILE A 39 -15.97 7.68 14.50
C ILE A 39 -14.78 6.74 14.28
N VAL A 40 -14.72 5.61 14.97
CA VAL A 40 -13.61 4.65 14.84
C VAL A 40 -13.65 3.98 13.46
N GLN A 41 -14.84 3.72 12.91
CA GLN A 41 -15.01 3.24 11.54
C GLN A 41 -14.45 4.23 10.52
N LEU A 42 -14.85 5.50 10.61
CA LEU A 42 -14.35 6.55 9.70
C LEU A 42 -12.83 6.70 9.78
N LEU A 43 -12.26 6.72 10.98
CA LEU A 43 -10.81 6.81 11.17
C LEU A 43 -10.09 5.58 10.58
N GLY A 44 -10.65 4.38 10.76
CA GLY A 44 -10.10 3.14 10.19
C GLY A 44 -10.14 3.12 8.67
N VAL A 45 -11.24 3.58 8.06
CA VAL A 45 -11.37 3.72 6.60
C VAL A 45 -10.35 4.72 6.06
N ILE A 46 -10.27 5.92 6.66
CA ILE A 46 -9.33 6.96 6.24
C ILE A 46 -7.88 6.49 6.40
N GLY A 47 -7.54 5.88 7.54
CA GLY A 47 -6.21 5.34 7.79
C GLY A 47 -5.83 4.21 6.83
N GLY A 48 -6.77 3.31 6.54
CA GLY A 48 -6.58 2.25 5.54
C GLY A 48 -6.37 2.81 4.13
N PHE A 49 -7.18 3.80 3.71
CA PHE A 49 -7.01 4.49 2.43
C PHE A 49 -5.69 5.25 2.33
N PHE A 50 -5.24 5.89 3.40
CA PHE A 50 -3.95 6.56 3.44
C PHE A 50 -2.79 5.56 3.25
N SER A 51 -2.83 4.44 3.98
CA SER A 51 -1.87 3.35 3.82
C SER A 51 -1.90 2.77 2.40
N PHE A 52 -3.09 2.61 1.82
CA PHE A 52 -3.26 2.20 0.43
C PHE A 52 -2.56 3.14 -0.54
N PHE A 53 -2.80 4.44 -0.40
CA PHE A 53 -2.23 5.47 -1.28
C PHE A 53 -0.70 5.51 -1.20
N VAL A 54 -0.14 5.49 0.02
CA VAL A 54 1.31 5.45 0.23
C VAL A 54 1.89 4.18 -0.38
N GLY A 55 1.31 3.02 -0.10
CA GLY A 55 1.79 1.74 -0.64
C GLY A 55 1.77 1.70 -2.17
N PHE A 56 0.68 2.18 -2.76
CA PHE A 56 0.54 2.25 -4.22
C PHE A 56 1.56 3.19 -4.84
N HIS A 57 1.84 4.34 -4.21
CA HIS A 57 2.87 5.27 -4.66
C HIS A 57 4.26 4.60 -4.67
N LEU A 58 4.63 3.91 -3.59
CA LEU A 58 5.91 3.19 -3.49
C LEU A 58 6.04 2.10 -4.57
N LEU A 59 4.96 1.34 -4.79
CA LEU A 59 4.91 0.32 -5.84
C LEU A 59 5.09 0.94 -7.22
N MET A 60 4.42 2.06 -7.49
CA MET A 60 4.50 2.75 -8.78
C MET A 60 5.91 3.29 -9.04
N VAL A 61 6.56 3.88 -8.02
CA VAL A 61 7.96 4.33 -8.09
C VAL A 61 8.90 3.15 -8.38
N ALA A 62 8.68 1.99 -7.76
CA ALA A 62 9.48 0.79 -8.01
C ALA A 62 9.30 0.28 -9.46
N LEU A 63 8.06 0.24 -9.95
CA LEU A 63 7.76 -0.18 -11.33
C LEU A 63 8.37 0.77 -12.37
N ILE A 64 8.23 2.09 -12.20
CA ILE A 64 8.83 3.08 -13.10
C ILE A 64 10.35 2.93 -13.12
N SER A 65 10.97 2.75 -11.95
CA SER A 65 12.41 2.53 -11.81
C SER A 65 12.88 1.27 -12.56
N LEU A 66 12.12 0.17 -12.48
CA LEU A 66 12.40 -1.06 -13.21
C LEU A 66 12.23 -0.90 -14.73
N LEU A 67 11.16 -0.22 -15.17
CA LEU A 67 10.88 0.01 -16.58
C LEU A 67 11.95 0.91 -17.22
N ARG A 68 12.37 1.98 -16.52
CA ARG A 68 13.44 2.87 -17.00
C ARG A 68 14.78 2.17 -17.18
N ARG A 69 15.08 1.13 -16.37
CA ARG A 69 16.32 0.34 -16.50
C ARG A 69 16.31 -0.66 -17.66
N LYS A 70 15.13 -1.01 -18.17
CA LYS A 70 15.00 -1.91 -19.33
C LYS A 70 15.07 -1.17 -20.66
N ARG A 71 14.97 0.16 -20.66
CA ARG A 71 15.18 1.03 -21.82
C ARG A 71 16.63 1.48 -21.87
#